data_AF-A0A242K7J2-F1
#
_entry.id   AF-A0A242K7J2-F1
#
_cell.length_a   1.000
_cell.length_b   1.000
_cell.length_c   1.000
_cell.angle_alpha   90.00
_cell.angle_beta   90.00
_cell.angle_gamma   90.00
#
_symmetry.space_group_name_H-M   'P 1'
#
loop_
_entity.id
_entity.type
_entity.pdbx_description
1 polymer ?
#
loop_
_entity_poly.entity_id
_entity_poly.type
_entity_poly.pdbx_seq_one_letter_code
_entity_poly.pdbx_strand_id
1 'polypeptide(L)' 'MAVKKSALACSVCGSRNYSKAITEGKHGSRLEVKKFCKYCKQHTLHKETK' A
#
# COMPACT_ATOMS: atom_id res chain seq x y z
N MET A 1 -19.77 -8.93 -2.09
CA MET A 1 -18.30 -9.03 -1.98
C MET A 1 -17.81 -7.79 -1.25
N ALA A 2 -17.30 -7.93 -0.02
CA ALA A 2 -16.87 -6.78 0.78
C ALA A 2 -15.56 -6.21 0.20
N VAL A 3 -15.58 -4.96 -0.23
CA VAL A 3 -14.39 -4.25 -0.69
C VAL A 3 -13.65 -3.75 0.56
N LYS A 4 -12.57 -4.42 0.96
CA LYS A 4 -11.73 -3.95 2.08
C LYS A 4 -10.80 -2.85 1.55
N LYS A 5 -10.90 -1.65 2.14
CA LYS A 5 -9.91 -0.58 1.89
C LYS A 5 -8.71 -0.84 2.79
N SER A 6 -7.55 -1.02 2.20
CA SER A 6 -6.29 -1.11 2.96
C SER A 6 -5.35 0.00 2.55
N ALA A 7 -4.66 0.54 3.56
CA ALA A 7 -3.65 1.56 3.38
C ALA A 7 -2.33 0.94 2.91
N LEU A 8 -1.60 1.65 2.07
CA LEU A 8 -0.25 1.36 1.62
C LEU A 8 0.70 2.25 2.44
N ALA A 9 1.45 1.62 3.33
CA ALA A 9 2.50 2.27 4.11
C ALA A 9 3.83 2.18 3.37
N CYS A 10 4.56 3.28 3.28
CA CYS A 10 5.93 3.26 2.79
C CYS A 10 6.85 2.48 3.74
N SER A 11 7.72 1.63 3.20
CA SER A 11 8.69 0.84 4.01
C SER A 11 9.78 1.68 4.66
N VAL A 12 10.00 2.92 4.20
CA VAL A 12 11.06 3.82 4.69
C VAL A 12 10.50 4.85 5.67
N CYS A 13 9.47 5.59 5.24
CA CYS A 13 8.88 6.68 6.01
C CYS A 13 7.73 6.22 6.92
N GLY A 14 7.22 5.00 6.77
CA GLY A 14 6.02 4.52 7.48
C GLY A 14 4.71 5.22 7.08
N SER A 15 4.79 6.27 6.26
CA SER A 15 3.63 7.09 5.89
C SER A 15 2.63 6.31 5.05
N ARG A 16 1.36 6.41 5.44
CA ARG A 16 0.21 5.80 4.77
C ARG A 16 -0.36 6.80 3.77
N ASN A 17 0.30 6.94 2.62
CA ASN A 17 -0.06 7.95 1.61
C ASN A 17 -1.09 7.46 0.59
N TYR A 18 -1.32 6.16 0.48
CA TYR A 18 -2.24 5.60 -0.50
C TYR A 18 -3.21 4.64 0.16
N SER A 19 -4.47 4.71 -0.22
CA SER A 19 -5.50 3.77 0.21
C SER A 19 -6.07 3.09 -1.03
N LYS A 20 -5.99 1.76 -1.07
CA LYS A 20 -6.49 0.96 -2.20
C LYS A 20 -7.61 0.04 -1.74
N ALA A 21 -8.64 -0.03 -2.57
CA ALA A 21 -9.69 -1.02 -2.43
C ALA A 21 -9.11 -2.37 -2.88
N ILE A 22 -8.92 -3.29 -1.94
CA ILE A 22 -8.56 -4.66 -2.26
C ILE A 22 -9.84 -5.44 -2.46
N THR A 23 -9.96 -6.08 -3.61
CA THR A 23 -10.99 -7.09 -3.84
C THR A 23 -10.46 -8.41 -3.29
N GLU A 24 -11.14 -8.95 -2.27
CA GLU A 24 -10.80 -10.18 -1.53
C GLU A 24 -10.86 -11.47 -2.38
N GLY A 25 -10.74 -11.37 -3.70
CA GLY A 25 -10.85 -12.47 -4.67
C GLY A 25 -9.62 -12.68 -5.55
N LYS A 26 -8.62 -11.79 -5.54
CA LYS A 26 -7.38 -11.96 -6.32
C LYS A 26 -6.16 -12.02 -5.40
N HIS A 27 -5.84 -13.26 -5.01
CA HIS A 27 -4.57 -13.70 -4.43
C HIS A 27 -4.18 -13.07 -3.07
N GLY A 28 -4.06 -13.92 -2.05
CA GLY A 28 -3.61 -13.58 -0.68
C GLY A 28 -2.15 -13.13 -0.56
N SER A 29 -1.59 -12.51 -1.60
CA SER A 29 -0.26 -11.93 -1.59
C SER A 29 -0.38 -10.47 -1.16
N ARG A 30 0.34 -10.11 -0.08
CA ARG A 30 0.50 -8.72 0.37
C ARG A 30 0.83 -7.83 -0.82
N LEU A 31 0.00 -6.82 -1.11
CA LEU A 31 0.30 -5.90 -2.20
C LEU A 31 1.49 -5.01 -1.84
N GLU A 32 2.58 -5.18 -2.57
CA GLU A 32 3.77 -4.34 -2.54
C GLU A 32 3.86 -3.54 -3.83
N VAL A 33 3.84 -2.21 -3.74
CA VAL A 33 3.83 -1.32 -4.90
C VAL A 33 4.96 -0.30 -4.76
N LYS A 34 5.79 -0.15 -5.79
CA LYS A 34 6.76 0.94 -5.86
C LYS A 34 6.04 2.25 -6.19
N LYS A 35 5.94 3.14 -5.20
CA LYS A 35 5.37 4.49 -5.35
C LYS A 35 6.30 5.53 -4.77
N PHE A 36 6.12 6.77 -5.20
CA PHE A 36 6.86 7.92 -4.69
C PHE A 36 6.39 8.26 -3.25
N CYS A 37 7.28 8.20 -2.25
CA CYS A 37 6.97 8.75 -0.92
C CYS A 37 7.30 10.25 -0.95
N LYS A 38 6.30 11.11 -0.75
CA LYS A 38 6.48 12.58 -0.65
C LYS A 38 7.46 12.98 0.45
N TYR A 39 7.54 12.21 1.53
CA TYR A 39 8.45 12.46 2.65
C TYR A 39 9.90 12.07 2.32
N CYS A 40 10.12 10.93 1.64
CA CYS A 40 11.46 10.50 1.21
C CYS A 40 11.92 11.14 -0.10
N LYS A 41 11.01 11.82 -0.84
CA LYS A 41 11.23 12.35 -2.19
C LYS A 41 11.81 11.33 -3.18
N GLN A 42 11.53 10.05 -2.98
CA GLN A 42 12.05 8.95 -3.80
C GLN A 42 11.00 7.84 -3.97
N HIS A 43 11.17 7.02 -5.01
CA HIS A 43 10.35 5.83 -5.24
C HIS A 43 10.74 4.73 -4.26
N THR A 44 9.79 4.33 -3.42
CA THR A 44 9.99 3.37 -2.34
C THR A 44 8.92 2.29 -2.41
N LEU A 45 9.23 1.12 -1.84
CA LEU A 45 8.27 0.04 -1.70
C LEU A 45 7.21 0.42 -0.66
N HIS A 46 5.97 0.54 -1.11
CA HIS A 46 4.81 0.70 -0.25
C HIS A 46 4.15 -0.66 -0.07
N LYS A 47 3.97 -1.07 1.19
CA LYS A 47 3.38 -2.35 1.55
C LYS A 47 1.99 -2.12 2.09
N GLU A 48 1.11 -3.07 1.84
CA GLU A 48 -0.20 -3.09 2.46
C GLU A 48 -0.11 -3.22 3.98
N THR A 49 -0.63 -2.21 4.64
CA THR A 49 -1.01 -2.21 6.05
C THR A 49 -2.50 -2.55 6.14
N LYS A 50 -2.83 -3.47 7.05
CA LYS A 50 -4.13 -4.12 7.21
C LYS A 50 -5.30 -3.16 7.03
#